data_AF-A0A8J5FT27-F1
#
_entry.id   AF-A0A8J5FT27-F1
#
_cell.length_a   1.000
_cell.length_b   1.000
_cell.length_c   1.000
_cell.angle_alpha   90.00
_cell.angle_beta   90.00
_cell.angle_gamma   90.00
#
_symmetry.space_group_name_H-M   'P 1'
#
loop_
_entity.id
_entity.type
_entity.pdbx_description
1 polymer ?
#
loop_
_entity_poly.entity_id
_entity_poly.type
_entity_poly.pdbx_seq_one_letter_code
_entity_poly.pdbx_strand_id
1 'polypeptide(L)' 'MAPKPVMSPIPMHLYPAVSALLLVVGLLVSAFFFIYEATTSTRNRSLAKELVTATIASGFLGFGSLFLLLATGVYV' A
#
# COMPACT_ATOMS: atom_id res chain seq x y z
N MET A 1 10.86 10.00 38.55
CA MET A 1 11.21 9.53 37.19
C MET A 1 10.53 10.46 36.20
N ALA A 2 11.30 11.20 35.39
CA ALA A 2 10.71 12.04 34.34
C ALA A 2 10.09 11.14 33.24
N PRO A 3 8.94 11.50 32.64
CA PRO A 3 8.33 10.71 31.57
C PRO A 3 9.25 10.64 30.35
N LYS A 4 9.39 9.45 29.75
CA LYS A 4 10.16 9.27 28.52
C LYS A 4 9.42 9.97 27.37
N PRO A 5 10.08 10.82 26.56
CA PRO A 5 9.42 11.48 25.44
C PRO A 5 8.88 10.42 24.47
N VAL A 6 7.58 10.51 24.16
CA VAL A 6 6.98 9.66 23.12
C VAL A 6 7.38 10.25 21.78
N MET A 7 8.41 9.68 21.16
CA MET A 7 8.85 10.04 19.81
C MET A 7 8.11 9.18 18.79
N SER A 8 7.74 9.73 17.64
CA SER A 8 7.19 8.91 16.56
C SER A 8 8.24 7.90 16.09
N PRO A 9 7.86 6.62 15.87
CA PRO A 9 8.80 5.59 15.43
C PRO A 9 9.37 5.87 14.03
N ILE A 10 8.69 6.71 13.24
CA ILE A 10 9.14 7.14 11.91
C ILE A 10 9.20 8.68 11.91
N PRO A 11 10.30 9.30 11.45
CA PRO A 11 10.40 10.74 11.31
C PRO A 11 9.36 11.32 10.34
N MET A 12 8.70 12.42 10.70
CA MET A 12 7.64 13.04 9.89
C MET A 12 8.07 13.43 8.47
N HIS A 13 9.34 13.80 8.28
CA HIS A 13 9.87 14.16 6.96
C HIS A 13 9.91 12.97 5.97
N LEU A 14 9.83 11.73 6.45
CA LEU A 14 9.81 10.54 5.61
C LEU A 14 8.40 10.11 5.19
N TYR A 15 7.34 10.63 5.83
CA TYR A 15 5.97 10.22 5.51
C TYR A 15 5.61 10.40 4.03
N PRO A 16 5.93 11.53 3.36
CA PRO A 16 5.61 11.69 1.95
C PRO A 16 6.36 10.70 1.04
N ALA A 17 7.65 10.46 1.33
CA ALA A 17 8.48 9.55 0.55
C ALA A 17 8.01 8.09 0.69
N VAL A 18 7.72 7.65 1.92
CA VAL A 18 7.23 6.30 2.20
C VAL A 18 5.83 6.09 1.61
N SER A 19 4.94 7.09 1.73
CA SER A 19 3.63 7.10 1.07
C SER A 19 3.76 6.92 -0.43
N ALA A 20 4.56 7.75 -1.09
CA ALA A 20 4.74 7.69 -2.54
C ALA A 20 5.27 6.33 -3.00
N LEU A 21 6.26 5.76 -2.29
CA LEU A 21 6.81 4.46 -2.60
C LEU A 21 5.75 3.35 -2.48
N LEU A 22 5.03 3.30 -1.37
CA LEU A 22 3.98 2.31 -1.12
C LEU A 22 2.84 2.40 -2.15
N LEU A 23 2.42 3.63 -2.49
CA LEU A 23 1.37 3.86 -3.48
C LEU A 23 1.82 3.48 -4.89
N VAL A 24 3.03 3.86 -5.32
CA VAL A 24 3.54 3.49 -6.65
C VAL A 24 3.62 1.97 -6.78
N VAL A 25 4.18 1.28 -5.78
CA VAL A 25 4.26 -0.18 -5.79
C VAL A 25 2.86 -0.80 -5.79
N GLY A 26 1.95 -0.33 -4.92
CA GLY A 26 0.58 -0.81 -4.85
C GLY A 26 -0.19 -0.64 -6.16
N LEU A 27 -0.06 0.53 -6.80
CA LEU A 27 -0.70 0.83 -8.08
C LEU A 27 -0.15 -0.04 -9.22
N LEU A 28 1.16 -0.29 -9.24
CA LEU A 28 1.76 -1.18 -10.23
C LEU A 28 1.25 -2.62 -10.06
N VAL A 29 1.20 -3.14 -8.84
CA VAL A 29 0.67 -4.49 -8.58
C VAL A 29 -0.82 -4.57 -8.93
N SER A 30 -1.62 -3.55 -8.61
CA SER A 30 -3.02 -3.45 -9.04
C SER A 30 -3.16 -3.42 -10.56
N ALA A 31 -2.29 -2.70 -11.27
CA ALA A 31 -2.29 -2.67 -12.73
C ALA A 31 -2.01 -4.07 -13.31
N PHE A 32 -1.02 -4.78 -12.78
CA PHE A 32 -0.74 -6.17 -13.18
C PHE A 32 -1.91 -7.11 -12.91
N PHE A 33 -2.61 -6.94 -11.78
CA PHE A 33 -3.81 -7.71 -11.46
C PHE A 33 -4.91 -7.47 -12.51
N PHE A 34 -5.20 -6.22 -12.84
CA PHE A 34 -6.22 -5.90 -13.85
C PHE A 34 -5.84 -6.39 -15.25
N ILE A 35 -4.57 -6.29 -15.63
CA ILE A 35 -4.08 -6.83 -16.91
C ILE A 35 -4.25 -8.36 -16.94
N TYR A 36 -3.89 -9.04 -15.85
CA TYR A 36 -4.04 -10.49 -15.74
C TYR A 36 -5.51 -10.91 -15.86
N GLU A 37 -6.42 -10.21 -15.17
CA GLU A 37 -7.85 -10.46 -15.25
C GLU A 37 -8.43 -10.19 -16.65
N ALA A 38 -8.04 -9.09 -17.30
CA ALA A 38 -8.56 -8.70 -18.61
C ALA A 38 -8.02 -9.56 -19.77
N THR A 39 -6.81 -10.11 -19.64
CA THR A 39 -6.14 -10.84 -20.72
C THR A 39 -6.27 -12.36 -20.58
N THR A 40 -6.45 -12.87 -19.36
CA THR A 40 -6.46 -14.33 -19.11
C THR A 40 -7.83 -14.92 -19.41
N SER A 41 -7.85 -15.91 -20.31
CA SER A 41 -9.06 -16.70 -20.59
C SER A 41 -9.60 -17.38 -19.33
N THR A 42 -10.92 -17.40 -19.18
CA THR A 42 -11.65 -17.96 -18.02
C THR A 42 -11.28 -19.41 -17.68
N ARG A 43 -10.75 -20.18 -18.65
CA ARG A 43 -10.31 -21.58 -18.45
C ARG A 43 -8.95 -21.73 -17.76
N ASN A 44 -8.13 -20.67 -17.75
CA ASN A 44 -6.77 -20.65 -17.16
C ASN A 44 -6.65 -19.68 -15.96
N ARG A 45 -7.75 -19.07 -15.51
CA ARG A 45 -7.75 -18.19 -14.32
C ARG A 45 -7.63 -19.01 -13.05
N SER A 46 -6.69 -18.63 -12.18
CA SER A 46 -6.56 -19.20 -10.84
C SER A 46 -6.96 -18.17 -9.80
N LEU A 47 -8.10 -18.39 -9.14
CA LEU A 47 -8.59 -17.53 -8.06
C LEU A 47 -7.58 -17.37 -6.93
N ALA A 48 -6.78 -18.41 -6.66
CA ALA A 48 -5.73 -18.36 -5.65
C ALA A 48 -4.64 -17.33 -6.02
N LYS A 49 -4.19 -17.29 -7.28
CA LYS A 49 -3.22 -16.29 -7.74
C LYS A 49 -3.80 -14.88 -7.67
N GLU A 50 -5.03 -14.72 -8.13
CA GLU A 50 -5.75 -13.44 -8.12
C GLU A 50 -5.88 -12.88 -6.71
N LEU A 51 -6.31 -13.71 -5.76
CA LEU A 51 -6.47 -13.31 -4.37
C LEU A 51 -5.12 -12.93 -3.72
N VAL A 52 -4.04 -13.66 -4.01
CA VAL A 52 -2.70 -13.33 -3.52
C VAL A 52 -2.24 -11.98 -4.08
N THR A 53 -2.39 -11.74 -5.38
CA THR A 53 -1.99 -10.46 -5.97
C THR A 53 -2.86 -9.30 -5.48
N ALA A 54 -4.16 -9.51 -5.29
CA ALA A 54 -5.09 -8.50 -4.80
C ALA A 54 -4.84 -8.15 -3.31
N THR A 55 -4.54 -9.15 -2.47
CA THR A 55 -4.20 -8.93 -1.06
C THR A 55 -2.88 -8.17 -0.91
N ILE A 56 -1.87 -8.50 -1.71
CA ILE A 56 -0.61 -7.75 -1.75
C ILE A 56 -0.88 -6.30 -2.19
N ALA A 57 -1.59 -6.10 -3.30
CA ALA A 57 -1.90 -4.76 -3.81
C ALA A 57 -2.67 -3.91 -2.78
N SER A 58 -3.72 -4.48 -2.19
CA SER A 58 -4.54 -3.81 -1.17
C SER A 58 -3.72 -3.46 0.08
N GLY A 59 -2.79 -4.34 0.51
CA GLY A 59 -1.88 -4.02 1.61
C GLY A 59 -1.03 -2.80 1.32
N PHE A 60 -0.35 -2.76 0.17
CA PHE A 60 0.49 -1.62 -0.23
C PHE A 60 -0.30 -0.33 -0.41
N LEU A 61 -1.47 -0.38 -1.05
CA LEU A 61 -2.34 0.80 -1.21
C LEU A 61 -2.96 1.27 0.11
N GLY A 62 -3.31 0.35 0.99
CA GLY A 62 -3.84 0.65 2.32
C GLY A 62 -2.80 1.37 3.18
N PHE A 63 -1.61 0.79 3.33
CA PHE A 63 -0.53 1.46 4.07
C PHE A 63 -0.09 2.76 3.38
N GLY A 64 0.00 2.77 2.05
CA GLY A 64 0.35 3.99 1.29
C GLY A 64 -0.63 5.13 1.54
N SER A 65 -1.94 4.86 1.54
CA SER A 65 -2.96 5.87 1.80
C SER A 65 -2.96 6.35 3.26
N LEU A 66 -2.66 5.47 4.23
CA LEU A 66 -2.45 5.87 5.62
C LEU A 66 -1.27 6.85 5.76
N PHE A 67 -0.12 6.53 5.17
CA PHE A 67 1.04 7.44 5.18
C PHE A 67 0.77 8.74 4.41
N LEU A 68 -0.07 8.70 3.37
CA LEU A 68 -0.49 9.89 2.64
C LEU A 68 -1.31 10.83 3.52
N LEU A 69 -2.26 10.31 4.30
CA LEU A 69 -3.05 11.10 5.25
C LEU A 69 -2.15 11.73 6.33
N LEU A 70 -1.20 10.96 6.87
CA LEU A 70 -0.22 11.49 7.81
C LEU A 70 0.66 12.58 7.16
N ALA A 71 1.01 12.44 5.88
CA ALA A 71 1.80 13.42 5.14
C ALA A 71 1.04 14.72 4.86
N THR A 72 -0.28 14.67 4.67
CA THR A 72 -1.12 15.87 4.51
C THR A 72 -1.50 16.55 5.83
N GLY A 73 -1.07 15.98 6.97
CA GLY A 73 -1.37 16.50 8.31
C GLY A 73 -2.71 16.03 8.87
N VAL A 74 -3.35 15.04 8.24
CA VAL A 74 -4.52 14.35 8.78
C VAL A 74 -4.03 13.18 9.64
N TYR A 75 -3.98 13.41 10.94
CA TYR A 75 -3.59 12.40 11.91
C TYR A 75 -4.79 11.50 12.24
N VAL A 76 -4.66 10.21 11.94
CA VAL A 76 -5.67 9.15 12.16
C VAL A 76 -5.23 8.26 13.31
#